data_AF-A0A832XYE5-F1
#
_entry.id   AF-A0A832XYE5-F1
#
_cell.length_a   1.000
_cell.length_b   1.000
_cell.length_c   1.000
_cell.angle_alpha   90.00
_cell.angle_beta   90.00
_cell.angle_gamma   90.00
#
_symmetry.space_group_name_H-M   'P 1'
#
loop_
_entity.id
_entity.type
_entity.pdbx_description
1 polymer ?
#
loop_
_entity_poly.entity_id
_entity_poly.type
_entity_poly.pdbx_seq_one_letter_code
_entity_poly.pdbx_strand_id
1 'polypeptide(L)'
;SGEEKEIRGRITQIKAQIEETTSDFDREKLQERLAKLSGGVAIIKVGAATEIELKEKKNRVEDALSATRAAVEEGIVPGGGLALLRAKKDLAKLKLSGEEATGVAVLSKALEEPVKIIAENTGVSGEVVLEASLKTTGNKGYDAEAGEYVDLIEKGILDPAKVTRAAIENSASVGAMVLTTEALITDVKEDTPPMPPMGGGMPDMGM
;
A
#
# COMPACT_ATOMS: atom_id res chain seq x y z
N SER A 1 2.19 -27.67 -15.91
CA SER A 1 3.03 -27.13 -16.99
C SER A 1 2.71 -27.90 -18.25
N GLY A 2 2.30 -27.23 -19.33
CA GLY A 2 2.07 -27.88 -20.63
C GLY A 2 3.34 -27.91 -21.47
N GLU A 3 3.41 -28.79 -22.46
CA GLU A 3 4.52 -28.80 -23.41
C GLU A 3 4.55 -27.49 -24.22
N GLU A 4 5.74 -27.01 -24.58
CA GLU A 4 5.90 -25.75 -25.31
C GLU A 4 5.09 -25.71 -26.61
N LYS A 5 4.99 -26.86 -27.29
CA LYS A 5 4.21 -27.03 -28.51
C LYS A 5 2.70 -26.82 -28.28
N GLU A 6 2.16 -27.33 -27.18
CA GLU A 6 0.75 -27.17 -26.82
C GLU A 6 0.44 -25.71 -26.44
N ILE A 7 1.34 -25.06 -25.71
CA ILE A 7 1.19 -23.64 -25.32
C ILE A 7 1.19 -22.75 -26.57
N ARG A 8 2.15 -22.96 -27.49
CA ARG A 8 2.19 -22.24 -28.77
C ARG A 8 0.94 -22.50 -29.61
N GLY A 9 0.48 -23.76 -29.67
CA GLY A 9 -0.77 -24.11 -30.33
C GLY A 9 -1.97 -23.35 -29.75
N ARG A 10 -2.04 -23.22 -28.43
CA ARG A 10 -3.11 -22.49 -27.76
C ARG A 10 -3.06 -20.98 -28.00
N ILE A 11 -1.86 -20.40 -28.04
CA ILE A 11 -1.65 -18.99 -28.40
C ILE A 11 -2.19 -18.72 -29.81
N THR A 12 -1.88 -19.58 -30.78
CA THR A 12 -2.38 -19.44 -32.16
C THR A 12 -3.90 -19.57 -32.24
N GLN A 13 -4.49 -20.52 -31.53
CA GLN A 13 -5.96 -20.67 -31.46
C GLN A 13 -6.64 -19.41 -30.92
N ILE A 14 -6.12 -18.86 -29.82
CA ILE A 14 -6.71 -17.66 -29.20
C ILE A 14 -6.58 -16.43 -30.12
N LYS A 15 -5.46 -16.30 -30.85
CA LYS A 15 -5.31 -15.23 -31.85
C LYS A 15 -6.36 -15.31 -32.96
N ALA A 16 -6.63 -16.50 -33.49
CA ALA A 16 -7.69 -16.69 -34.49
C ALA A 16 -9.07 -16.35 -33.92
N GLN A 17 -9.37 -16.77 -32.68
CA GLN A 17 -10.64 -16.45 -32.01
C GLN A 17 -10.85 -14.95 -31.76
N ILE A 18 -9.76 -14.19 -31.54
CA ILE A 18 -9.80 -12.72 -31.41
C ILE A 18 -10.19 -12.04 -32.72
N GLU A 19 -9.71 -12.57 -33.85
CA GLU A 19 -10.02 -12.03 -35.19
C GLU A 19 -11.44 -12.39 -35.65
N GLU A 20 -11.94 -13.58 -35.28
CA GLU A 20 -13.28 -14.04 -35.64
C GLU A 20 -14.40 -13.46 -34.76
N THR A 21 -14.10 -13.06 -33.52
CA THR A 21 -15.13 -12.54 -32.61
C THR A 21 -15.60 -11.13 -33.00
N THR A 22 -16.92 -10.97 -33.04
CA THR A 22 -17.62 -9.69 -33.24
C THR A 22 -18.04 -9.04 -31.92
N SER A 23 -17.85 -9.73 -30.79
CA SER A 23 -18.15 -9.26 -29.45
C SER A 23 -16.93 -8.59 -28.83
N ASP A 24 -17.06 -7.32 -28.50
CA ASP A 24 -15.98 -6.56 -27.85
C ASP A 24 -15.62 -7.13 -26.47
N PHE A 25 -16.63 -7.62 -25.74
CA PHE A 25 -16.42 -8.29 -24.45
C PHE A 25 -15.58 -9.57 -24.60
N ASP A 26 -15.88 -10.41 -25.59
CA ASP A 26 -15.14 -11.65 -25.81
C ASP A 26 -13.73 -11.37 -26.32
N ARG A 27 -13.57 -10.33 -27.14
CA ARG A 27 -12.27 -9.86 -27.61
C ARG A 27 -11.37 -9.47 -26.44
N GLU A 28 -11.89 -8.68 -25.50
CA GLU A 28 -11.15 -8.26 -24.30
C GLU A 28 -10.74 -9.46 -23.45
N LYS A 29 -11.66 -10.40 -23.20
CA LYS A 29 -11.36 -11.60 -22.40
C LYS A 29 -10.36 -12.54 -23.07
N LEU A 30 -10.42 -12.69 -24.39
CA LEU A 30 -9.44 -13.48 -25.15
C LEU A 30 -8.07 -12.80 -25.15
N GLN A 31 -8.00 -11.47 -25.24
CA GLN A 31 -6.75 -10.71 -25.13
C GLN A 31 -6.12 -10.85 -23.73
N GLU A 32 -6.90 -10.77 -22.65
CA GLU A 32 -6.39 -11.03 -21.29
C GLU A 32 -5.77 -12.44 -21.17
N ARG A 33 -6.45 -13.44 -21.74
CA ARG A 33 -5.99 -14.84 -21.70
C ARG A 33 -4.74 -15.06 -22.56
N LEU A 34 -4.69 -14.43 -23.73
CA LEU A 34 -3.51 -14.42 -24.60
C LEU A 34 -2.32 -13.83 -23.84
N ALA A 35 -2.49 -12.67 -23.21
CA ALA A 35 -1.46 -11.99 -22.45
C ALA A 35 -0.90 -12.87 -21.31
N LYS A 36 -1.77 -13.58 -20.57
CA LYS A 36 -1.37 -14.52 -19.51
C LYS A 36 -0.55 -15.71 -20.05
N LEU A 37 -0.85 -16.18 -21.27
CA LEU A 37 -0.13 -17.31 -21.89
C LEU A 37 1.18 -16.88 -22.55
N SER A 38 1.23 -15.70 -23.16
CA SER A 38 2.44 -15.19 -23.82
C SER A 38 3.41 -14.51 -22.85
N GLY A 39 2.92 -13.96 -21.73
CA GLY A 39 3.71 -13.21 -20.76
C GLY A 39 4.65 -14.06 -19.91
N GLY A 40 4.37 -15.36 -19.77
CA GLY A 40 5.18 -16.27 -18.96
C GLY A 40 5.22 -15.88 -17.47
N VAL A 41 6.18 -16.47 -16.73
CA VAL A 41 6.43 -16.16 -15.32
C VAL A 41 7.91 -15.85 -15.13
N ALA A 42 8.22 -14.63 -14.69
CA ALA A 42 9.57 -14.26 -14.29
C ALA A 42 9.82 -14.67 -12.84
N ILE A 43 10.95 -15.34 -12.58
CA ILE A 43 11.35 -15.79 -11.24
C ILE A 43 12.56 -14.97 -10.80
N ILE A 44 12.43 -14.26 -9.67
CA ILE A 44 13.53 -13.52 -9.04
C ILE A 44 14.11 -14.39 -7.93
N LYS A 45 15.41 -14.73 -8.03
CA LYS A 45 16.12 -15.50 -7.02
C LYS A 45 16.95 -14.54 -6.15
N VAL A 46 16.63 -14.45 -4.87
CA VAL A 46 17.35 -13.62 -3.89
C VAL A 46 18.35 -14.49 -3.13
N GLY A 47 19.56 -13.99 -2.92
CA GLY A 47 20.61 -14.67 -2.18
C GLY A 47 21.16 -13.81 -1.04
N ALA A 48 21.58 -14.46 0.05
CA ALA A 48 22.21 -13.80 1.20
C ALA A 48 23.20 -14.75 1.90
N ALA A 49 24.02 -14.21 2.80
CA ALA A 49 25.05 -14.99 3.50
C ALA A 49 24.48 -15.83 4.66
N THR A 50 23.38 -15.37 5.27
CA THR A 50 22.69 -16.07 6.36
C THR A 50 21.19 -16.19 6.08
N GLU A 51 20.51 -17.12 6.76
CA GLU A 51 19.05 -17.31 6.60
C GLU A 51 18.24 -16.08 7.03
N ILE A 52 18.70 -15.36 8.06
CA ILE A 52 18.02 -14.16 8.57
C ILE A 52 18.08 -13.05 7.50
N GLU A 53 19.27 -12.80 6.95
CA GLU A 53 19.44 -11.83 5.86
C GLU A 53 18.69 -12.25 4.60
N LEU A 54 18.60 -13.56 4.32
CA LEU A 54 17.85 -14.06 3.16
C LEU A 54 16.37 -13.70 3.28
N LYS A 55 15.77 -13.92 4.46
CA LYS A 55 14.37 -13.57 4.72
C LYS A 55 14.14 -12.07 4.63
N GLU A 56 15.02 -11.26 5.23
CA GLU A 56 14.93 -9.80 5.18
C GLU A 56 15.03 -9.27 3.74
N LYS A 57 16.07 -9.68 2.98
CA LYS A 57 16.24 -9.26 1.59
C LYS A 57 15.10 -9.74 0.70
N LYS A 58 14.59 -10.96 0.93
CA LYS A 58 13.45 -11.48 0.18
C LYS A 58 12.23 -10.58 0.38
N ASN A 59 11.87 -10.28 1.62
CA ASN A 59 10.73 -9.41 1.93
C ASN A 59 10.92 -8.02 1.29
N ARG A 60 12.12 -7.44 1.41
CA ARG A 60 12.44 -6.15 0.79
C ARG A 60 12.28 -6.15 -0.73
N VAL A 61 12.66 -7.24 -1.39
CA VAL A 61 12.49 -7.40 -2.84
C VAL A 61 11.01 -7.58 -3.22
N GLU A 62 10.23 -8.32 -2.42
CA GLU A 62 8.78 -8.48 -2.62
C GLU A 62 8.05 -7.14 -2.46
N ASP A 63 8.43 -6.34 -1.46
CA ASP A 63 7.90 -4.99 -1.24
C ASP A 63 8.26 -4.05 -2.40
N ALA A 64 9.53 -4.02 -2.82
CA ALA A 64 9.98 -3.20 -3.93
C ALA A 64 9.29 -3.58 -5.25
N LEU A 65 9.10 -4.87 -5.52
CA LEU A 65 8.38 -5.36 -6.69
C LEU A 65 6.92 -4.90 -6.67
N SER A 66 6.27 -4.98 -5.51
CA SER A 66 4.88 -4.58 -5.33
C SER A 66 4.70 -3.07 -5.50
N ALA A 67 5.58 -2.27 -4.90
CA ALA A 67 5.60 -0.81 -5.05
C ALA A 67 5.83 -0.39 -6.51
N THR A 68 6.78 -1.03 -7.19
CA THR A 68 7.08 -0.73 -8.60
C THR A 68 5.90 -1.07 -9.51
N ARG A 69 5.22 -2.21 -9.27
CA ARG A 69 3.99 -2.56 -10.02
C ARG A 69 2.90 -1.51 -9.81
N ALA A 70 2.66 -1.10 -8.56
CA ALA A 70 1.68 -0.07 -8.25
C ALA A 70 2.03 1.28 -8.91
N ALA A 71 3.32 1.64 -8.96
CA ALA A 71 3.81 2.85 -9.61
C ALA A 71 3.65 2.80 -11.13
N VAL A 72 3.83 1.64 -11.77
CA VAL A 72 3.60 1.47 -13.21
C VAL A 72 2.13 1.55 -13.57
N GLU A 73 1.24 1.06 -12.71
CA GLU A 73 -0.21 1.06 -12.97
C GLU A 73 -0.85 2.44 -12.87
N GLU A 74 -0.54 3.22 -11.83
CA GLU A 74 -1.22 4.50 -11.56
C GLU A 74 -0.29 5.71 -11.48
N GLY A 75 1.00 5.52 -11.73
CA GLY A 75 2.02 6.57 -11.65
C GLY A 75 2.56 6.79 -10.23
N ILE A 76 3.35 7.86 -10.10
CA ILE A 76 4.05 8.24 -8.88
C ILE A 76 3.66 9.66 -8.46
N VAL A 77 3.76 9.93 -7.15
CA VAL A 77 3.53 11.24 -6.53
C VAL A 77 4.69 11.57 -5.59
N PRO A 78 4.92 12.86 -5.26
CA PRO A 78 5.93 13.21 -4.27
C PRO A 78 5.58 12.60 -2.91
N GLY A 79 6.53 11.88 -2.32
CA GLY A 79 6.31 11.13 -1.08
C GLY A 79 6.33 12.01 0.17
N GLY A 80 6.63 11.39 1.31
CA GLY A 80 6.79 12.11 2.59
C GLY A 80 5.51 12.81 3.07
N GLY A 81 4.35 12.34 2.64
CA GLY A 81 3.04 12.96 2.93
C GLY A 81 2.75 14.24 2.12
N LEU A 82 3.66 14.69 1.25
CA LEU A 82 3.47 15.93 0.48
C LEU A 82 2.27 15.85 -0.46
N ALA A 83 2.08 14.71 -1.13
CA ALA A 83 0.94 14.49 -2.03
C ALA A 83 -0.41 14.75 -1.35
N LEU A 84 -0.57 14.32 -0.11
CA LEU A 84 -1.80 14.52 0.68
C LEU A 84 -2.03 16.00 1.00
N LEU A 85 -0.97 16.73 1.36
CA LEU A 85 -1.04 18.18 1.55
C LEU A 85 -1.42 18.95 0.29
N ARG A 86 -0.98 18.48 -0.89
CA ARG A 86 -1.39 19.09 -2.17
C ARG A 86 -2.86 18.81 -2.46
N ALA A 87 -3.30 17.57 -2.28
CA ALA A 87 -4.69 17.15 -2.48
C ALA A 87 -5.67 17.88 -1.53
N LYS A 88 -5.24 18.20 -0.30
CA LYS A 88 -6.01 19.00 0.66
C LYS A 88 -6.54 20.32 0.08
N LYS A 89 -5.80 20.98 -0.83
CA LYS A 89 -6.22 22.25 -1.44
C LYS A 89 -7.51 22.13 -2.25
N ASP A 90 -7.79 20.95 -2.80
CA ASP A 90 -9.01 20.71 -3.57
C ASP A 90 -10.24 20.54 -2.68
N LEU A 91 -10.07 20.13 -1.41
CA LEU A 91 -11.17 20.06 -0.45
C LEU A 91 -11.80 21.43 -0.19
N ALA A 92 -11.02 22.51 -0.24
CA ALA A 92 -11.50 23.88 -0.05
C ALA A 92 -12.45 24.36 -1.17
N LYS A 93 -12.50 23.65 -2.31
CA LYS A 93 -13.42 23.95 -3.43
C LYS A 93 -14.82 23.40 -3.19
N LEU A 94 -15.00 22.48 -2.24
CA LEU A 94 -16.28 21.88 -1.92
C LEU A 94 -17.14 22.90 -1.16
N LYS A 95 -18.35 23.15 -1.68
CA LYS A 95 -19.34 24.04 -1.06
C LYS A 95 -20.32 23.20 -0.24
N LEU A 96 -19.96 22.89 0.99
CA LEU A 96 -20.76 22.08 1.92
C LEU A 96 -21.18 22.92 3.13
N SER A 97 -22.17 22.44 3.87
CA SER A 97 -22.68 23.12 5.06
C SER A 97 -23.07 22.13 6.15
N GLY A 98 -23.22 22.59 7.39
CA GLY A 98 -23.60 21.73 8.51
C GLY A 98 -22.58 20.62 8.77
N GLU A 99 -23.07 19.40 8.98
CA GLU A 99 -22.26 18.23 9.36
C GLU A 99 -21.25 17.81 8.28
N GLU A 100 -21.61 17.96 7.00
CA GLU A 100 -20.72 17.64 5.88
C GLU A 100 -19.48 18.54 5.85
N ALA A 101 -19.64 19.82 6.19
CA ALA A 101 -18.52 20.76 6.30
C ALA A 101 -17.58 20.38 7.46
N THR A 102 -18.14 19.91 8.57
CA THR A 102 -17.36 19.36 9.70
C THR A 102 -16.57 18.13 9.28
N GLY A 103 -17.19 17.21 8.53
CA GLY A 103 -16.52 16.01 8.00
C GLY A 103 -15.33 16.36 7.10
N VAL A 104 -15.49 17.34 6.20
CA VAL A 104 -14.37 17.82 5.36
C VAL A 104 -13.28 18.49 6.21
N ALA A 105 -13.62 19.23 7.27
CA ALA A 105 -12.63 19.81 8.17
C ALA A 105 -11.80 18.73 8.89
N VAL A 106 -12.44 17.65 9.34
CA VAL A 106 -11.74 16.49 9.95
C VAL A 106 -10.80 15.83 8.96
N LEU A 107 -11.27 15.53 7.75
CA LEU A 107 -10.43 14.93 6.70
C LEU A 107 -9.25 15.85 6.35
N SER A 108 -9.52 17.14 6.19
CA SER A 108 -8.51 18.17 5.87
C SER A 108 -7.41 18.24 6.93
N LYS A 109 -7.73 18.02 8.20
CA LYS A 109 -6.74 17.92 9.29
C LYS A 109 -6.00 16.58 9.25
N ALA A 110 -6.72 15.47 9.04
CA ALA A 110 -6.11 14.14 8.97
C ALA A 110 -5.06 14.01 7.86
N LEU A 111 -5.26 14.68 6.71
CA LEU A 111 -4.29 14.70 5.60
C LEU A 111 -2.97 15.42 5.94
N GLU A 112 -2.91 16.21 7.02
CA GLU A 112 -1.68 16.88 7.47
C GLU A 112 -0.84 16.01 8.39
N GLU A 113 -1.45 15.05 9.08
CA GLU A 113 -0.77 14.25 10.10
C GLU A 113 0.39 13.41 9.56
N PRO A 114 0.33 12.81 8.35
CA PRO A 114 1.46 12.03 7.82
C PRO A 114 2.77 12.81 7.74
N VAL A 115 2.76 14.06 7.25
CA VAL A 115 4.00 14.86 7.19
C VAL A 115 4.49 15.24 8.58
N LYS A 116 3.57 15.49 9.52
CA LYS A 116 3.92 15.87 10.90
C LYS A 116 4.57 14.72 11.64
N ILE A 117 3.97 13.53 11.57
CA ILE A 117 4.49 12.32 12.21
C ILE A 117 5.87 11.98 11.65
N ILE A 118 6.05 12.07 10.33
CA ILE A 118 7.35 11.84 9.70
C ILE A 118 8.40 12.81 10.25
N ALA A 119 8.08 14.10 10.33
CA ALA A 119 9.00 15.10 10.89
C ALA A 119 9.29 14.88 12.39
N GLU A 120 8.27 14.60 13.18
CA GLU A 120 8.39 14.37 14.63
C GLU A 120 9.26 13.14 14.94
N ASN A 121 9.18 12.10 14.13
CA ASN A 121 10.05 10.92 14.24
C ASN A 121 11.53 11.25 14.01
N THR A 122 11.85 12.38 13.38
CA THR A 122 13.22 12.88 13.19
C THR A 122 13.66 13.89 14.27
N GLY A 123 12.81 14.14 15.27
CA GLY A 123 13.07 15.10 16.35
C GLY A 123 12.81 16.57 15.97
N VAL A 124 12.25 16.82 14.79
CA VAL A 124 11.87 18.16 14.32
C VAL A 124 10.38 18.40 14.54
N SER A 125 9.98 19.64 14.84
CA SER A 125 8.56 19.96 15.05
C SER A 125 7.74 19.76 13.77
N GLY A 126 6.74 18.88 13.83
CA GLY A 126 5.84 18.60 12.71
C GLY A 126 5.07 19.83 12.23
N GLU A 127 4.63 20.69 13.13
CA GLU A 127 3.91 21.94 12.79
C GLU A 127 4.79 22.89 11.97
N VAL A 128 6.06 23.05 12.35
CA VAL A 128 7.01 23.89 11.60
C VAL A 128 7.22 23.32 10.20
N VAL A 129 7.36 22.00 10.09
CA VAL A 129 7.56 21.34 8.79
C VAL A 129 6.32 21.45 7.90
N LEU A 130 5.13 21.29 8.49
CA LEU A 130 3.85 21.45 7.82
C LEU A 130 3.70 22.88 7.26
N GLU A 131 3.88 23.91 8.09
CA GLU A 131 3.73 25.30 7.68
C GLU A 131 4.68 25.67 6.54
N ALA A 132 5.94 25.24 6.62
CA ALA A 132 6.92 25.46 5.57
C ALA A 132 6.56 24.67 4.30
N SER A 133 6.09 23.42 4.42
CA SER A 133 5.63 22.61 3.29
C SER A 133 4.40 23.19 2.59
N LEU A 134 3.51 23.89 3.31
CA LEU A 134 2.35 24.58 2.73
C LEU A 134 2.75 25.81 1.90
N LYS A 135 3.87 26.47 2.26
CA LYS A 135 4.41 27.64 1.54
C LYS A 135 5.14 27.27 0.25
N THR A 136 5.46 25.99 0.05
CA THR A 136 6.09 25.50 -1.18
C THR A 136 5.07 25.12 -2.25
N THR A 137 5.53 24.98 -3.50
CA THR A 137 4.71 24.61 -4.66
C THR A 137 5.29 23.39 -5.37
N GLY A 138 4.44 22.66 -6.11
CA GLY A 138 4.86 21.45 -6.83
C GLY A 138 5.40 20.38 -5.87
N ASN A 139 6.50 19.75 -6.28
CA ASN A 139 7.13 18.61 -5.61
C ASN A 139 8.12 18.99 -4.51
N LYS A 140 8.31 20.30 -4.26
CA LYS A 140 9.21 20.74 -3.20
C LYS A 140 8.60 20.42 -1.85
N GLY A 141 9.31 19.62 -1.04
CA GLY A 141 8.87 19.14 0.26
C GLY A 141 10.05 18.91 1.20
N TYR A 142 9.76 18.39 2.38
CA TYR A 142 10.77 18.15 3.42
C TYR A 142 11.36 16.74 3.28
N ASP A 143 12.66 16.66 3.03
CA ASP A 143 13.45 15.43 3.14
C ASP A 143 13.77 15.22 4.63
N ALA A 144 13.11 14.24 5.23
CA ALA A 144 13.25 13.95 6.65
C ALA A 144 14.59 13.29 7.01
N GLU A 145 15.26 12.65 6.05
CA GLU A 145 16.58 12.05 6.26
C GLU A 145 17.68 13.11 6.26
N ALA A 146 17.61 14.06 5.31
CA ALA A 146 18.59 15.15 5.19
C ALA A 146 18.26 16.39 6.06
N GLY A 147 16.99 16.58 6.44
CA GLY A 147 16.52 17.77 7.16
C GLY A 147 16.38 19.01 6.29
N GLU A 148 16.18 18.87 4.99
CA GLU A 148 16.20 19.96 4.01
C GLU A 148 14.96 20.00 3.11
N TYR A 149 14.68 21.16 2.51
CA TYR A 149 13.57 21.30 1.56
C TYR A 149 14.05 21.17 0.11
N VAL A 150 13.73 20.04 -0.51
CA VAL A 150 14.20 19.66 -1.86
C VAL A 150 13.03 19.29 -2.76
N ASP A 151 13.26 19.18 -4.07
CA ASP A 151 12.31 18.49 -4.94
C ASP A 151 12.35 17.00 -4.61
N LEU A 152 11.24 16.49 -4.04
CA LEU A 152 11.17 15.12 -3.55
C LEU A 152 11.27 14.09 -4.69
N ILE A 153 10.74 14.42 -5.88
CA ILE A 153 10.81 13.49 -7.01
C ILE A 153 12.24 13.42 -7.55
N GLU A 154 12.91 14.56 -7.72
CA GLU A 154 14.31 14.59 -8.18
C GLU A 154 15.25 13.90 -7.17
N LYS A 155 14.94 13.98 -5.88
CA LYS A 155 15.68 13.30 -4.81
C LYS A 155 15.39 11.79 -4.73
N GLY A 156 14.33 11.31 -5.39
CA GLY A 156 13.91 9.91 -5.36
C GLY A 156 12.97 9.55 -4.18
N ILE A 157 12.46 10.54 -3.46
CA ILE A 157 11.47 10.39 -2.39
C ILE A 157 10.08 10.43 -3.02
N LEU A 158 9.64 9.27 -3.49
CA LEU A 158 8.40 9.11 -4.24
C LEU A 158 7.54 8.00 -3.64
N ASP A 159 6.23 8.17 -3.76
CA ASP A 159 5.24 7.16 -3.38
C ASP A 159 4.45 6.76 -4.64
N PRO A 160 4.09 5.47 -4.81
CA PRO A 160 3.12 5.08 -5.83
C PRO A 160 1.78 5.77 -5.57
N ALA A 161 1.19 6.37 -6.61
CA ALA A 161 -0.09 7.08 -6.50
C ALA A 161 -1.20 6.16 -5.96
N LYS A 162 -1.22 4.91 -6.44
CA LYS A 162 -2.14 3.85 -6.00
C LYS A 162 -2.09 3.61 -4.49
N VAL A 163 -0.88 3.59 -3.91
CA VAL A 163 -0.68 3.35 -2.47
C VAL A 163 -1.23 4.52 -1.68
N THR A 164 -0.89 5.75 -2.08
CA THR A 164 -1.38 6.97 -1.41
C THR A 164 -2.91 7.06 -1.46
N ARG A 165 -3.52 6.79 -2.62
CA ARG A 165 -4.98 6.77 -2.77
C ARG A 165 -5.63 5.70 -1.92
N ALA A 166 -5.18 4.45 -2.05
CA ALA A 166 -5.77 3.31 -1.36
C ALA A 166 -5.66 3.45 0.17
N ALA A 167 -4.56 4.03 0.67
CA ALA A 167 -4.41 4.32 2.09
C ALA A 167 -5.54 5.24 2.60
N ILE A 168 -5.79 6.36 1.92
CA ILE A 168 -6.85 7.30 2.32
C ILE A 168 -8.25 6.70 2.15
N GLU A 169 -8.52 6.03 1.03
CA GLU A 169 -9.82 5.39 0.78
C GLU A 169 -10.16 4.35 1.87
N ASN A 170 -9.20 3.49 2.22
CA ASN A 170 -9.39 2.48 3.25
C ASN A 170 -9.50 3.10 4.65
N SER A 171 -8.67 4.10 4.97
CA SER A 171 -8.77 4.81 6.25
C SER A 171 -10.11 5.54 6.41
N ALA A 172 -10.60 6.19 5.36
CA ALA A 172 -11.91 6.83 5.37
C ALA A 172 -13.05 5.81 5.51
N SER A 173 -12.94 4.66 4.83
CA SER A 173 -13.92 3.56 4.95
C SER A 173 -14.02 3.03 6.38
N VAL A 174 -12.88 2.71 7.00
CA VAL A 174 -12.84 2.25 8.39
C VAL A 174 -13.30 3.36 9.35
N GLY A 175 -12.87 4.59 9.13
CA GLY A 175 -13.29 5.75 9.94
C GLY A 175 -14.79 5.94 9.92
N ALA A 176 -15.42 5.90 8.75
CA ALA A 176 -16.87 5.97 8.61
C ALA A 176 -17.57 4.82 9.35
N MET A 177 -17.11 3.58 9.14
CA MET A 177 -17.65 2.40 9.82
C MET A 177 -17.62 2.57 11.35
N VAL A 178 -16.47 2.95 11.91
CA VAL A 178 -16.31 3.15 13.36
C VAL A 178 -17.22 4.27 13.88
N LEU A 179 -17.27 5.40 13.19
CA LEU A 179 -18.10 6.55 13.60
C LEU A 179 -19.60 6.25 13.56
N THR A 180 -20.05 5.35 12.69
CA THR A 180 -21.46 4.94 12.58
C THR A 180 -21.83 3.70 13.40
N THR A 181 -20.87 3.12 14.14
CA THR A 181 -21.11 1.92 14.94
C THR A 181 -21.69 2.29 16.30
N GLU A 182 -22.96 1.91 16.53
CA GLU A 182 -23.68 2.19 17.78
C GLU A 182 -23.43 1.15 18.89
N ALA A 183 -23.07 -0.09 18.52
CA ALA A 183 -22.89 -1.18 19.49
C ALA A 183 -21.79 -2.16 19.08
N LEU A 184 -21.06 -2.67 20.07
CA LEU A 184 -20.06 -3.73 19.92
C LEU A 184 -20.39 -4.86 20.89
N ILE A 185 -20.28 -6.10 20.42
CA ILE A 185 -20.47 -7.31 21.23
C ILE A 185 -19.13 -8.06 21.24
N THR A 186 -18.69 -8.46 22.42
CA THR A 186 -17.46 -9.24 22.61
C THR A 186 -17.75 -10.45 23.48
N ASP A 187 -16.97 -11.51 23.30
CA ASP A 187 -16.97 -12.64 24.21
C ASP A 187 -16.49 -12.20 25.60
N VAL A 188 -17.11 -12.76 26.63
CA VAL A 188 -16.63 -12.59 28.01
C VAL A 188 -15.42 -13.50 28.18
N LYS A 189 -14.36 -12.97 28.80
CA LYS A 189 -13.18 -13.77 29.11
C LYS A 189 -13.59 -14.93 30.03
N GLU A 190 -13.49 -16.16 29.54
CA GLU A 190 -13.68 -17.35 30.36
C GLU A 190 -12.48 -17.52 31.30
N ASP A 191 -12.75 -17.77 32.58
CA ASP A 191 -11.74 -18.25 33.51
C ASP A 191 -11.38 -19.68 33.12
N THR A 192 -10.32 -19.82 32.33
CA THR A 192 -9.70 -21.13 32.12
C THR A 192 -9.18 -21.60 33.47
N PRO A 193 -9.67 -22.74 34.02
CA PRO A 193 -9.13 -23.28 35.26
C PRO A 193 -7.62 -23.44 35.09
N PRO A 194 -6.79 -23.06 36.07
CA PRO A 194 -5.37 -23.38 36.00
C PRO A 194 -5.28 -24.88 35.76
N MET A 195 -4.66 -25.25 34.64
CA MET A 195 -4.37 -26.66 34.38
C MET A 195 -3.69 -27.20 35.64
N PRO A 196 -4.18 -28.32 36.22
CA PRO A 196 -3.60 -28.85 37.42
C PRO A 196 -2.09 -29.00 37.17
N PRO A 197 -1.24 -28.59 38.13
CA PRO A 197 0.19 -28.79 37.98
C PRO A 197 0.40 -30.25 37.63
N MET A 198 0.97 -30.50 36.44
CA MET A 198 1.55 -31.79 36.09
C MET A 198 2.55 -32.10 37.20
N GLY A 199 2.08 -32.84 38.20
CA GLY A 199 2.85 -33.22 39.38
C GLY A 199 4.11 -33.91 38.92
N GLY A 200 5.24 -33.50 39.49
CA GLY A 200 6.55 -34.04 39.18
C GLY A 200 6.57 -35.56 39.20
N GLY A 201 7.21 -36.14 38.20
CA GLY A 201 7.33 -37.59 38.10
C GLY A 201 7.97 -38.07 36.81
N MET A 202 9.16 -37.59 36.46
CA MET A 202 10.13 -38.45 35.79
C MET A 202 11.54 -37.95 36.11
N PRO A 203 12.28 -38.66 36.98
CA PRO A 203 13.71 -38.43 37.15
C PRO A 203 14.43 -38.82 35.86
N ASP A 204 15.46 -38.03 35.58
CA ASP A 204 16.59 -38.33 34.73
C ASP A 204 17.02 -39.82 34.82
N MET A 205 16.85 -40.54 33.72
CA MET A 205 17.62 -41.73 33.31
C MET A 205 17.62 -41.66 31.77
N GLY A 206 18.72 -41.36 31.09
CA GLY A 206 20.01 -42.01 31.26
C GLY A 206 20.05 -43.28 30.40
N MET A 207 20.03 -43.12 29.08
CA MET A 207 20.78 -43.86 28.04
C MET A 207 20.34 -43.40 26.64
#